data_AF-A0A3C0YZM2-F1
#
_entry.id   AF-A0A3C0YZM2-F1
#
_cell.length_a   1.000
_cell.length_b   1.000
_cell.length_c   1.000
_cell.angle_alpha   90.00
_cell.angle_beta   90.00
_cell.angle_gamma   90.00
#
_symmetry.space_group_name_H-M   'P 1'
#
loop_
_entity.id
_entity.type
_entity.pdbx_description
1 polymer ?
#
loop_
_entity_poly.entity_id
_entity_poly.type
_entity_poly.pdbx_seq_one_letter_code
_entity_poly.pdbx_strand_id
1 'polypeptide(L)'
;MGTYRLYTGDDGQSHIDEIALDATPTWTAPQATTHIVFRADPAGHFQDWHPAPRRQFVMIVSGQLRIGLGDGSLHVFGAGDARL
;
A
#
# COMPACT_ATOMS: atom_id res chain seq x y z
N MET A 1 13.24 3.27 1.52
CA MET A 1 12.17 2.29 1.73
C MET A 1 11.29 2.83 2.82
N GLY A 2 10.12 3.35 2.44
CA GLY A 2 9.05 3.66 3.36
C GLY A 2 8.12 2.46 3.54
N THR A 3 7.56 2.34 4.74
CA THR A 3 6.55 1.33 5.08
C THR A 3 5.28 2.04 5.50
N TYR A 4 4.14 1.61 4.96
CA TYR A 4 2.89 2.32 5.12
C TYR A 4 1.72 1.37 5.34
N ARG A 5 0.67 1.82 6.01
CA ARG A 5 -0.59 1.07 6.10
C ARG A 5 -1.70 1.87 5.44
N LEU A 6 -2.33 1.30 4.41
CA LEU A 6 -3.58 1.80 3.84
C LEU A 6 -4.74 1.08 4.52
N TYR A 7 -5.68 1.82 5.10
CA TYR A 7 -6.81 1.23 5.82
C TYR A 7 -8.06 2.09 5.72
N THR A 8 -9.22 1.49 5.98
CA THR A 8 -10.49 2.20 6.09
C THR A 8 -10.64 2.76 7.50
N GLY A 9 -10.83 4.07 7.63
CA GLY A 9 -11.06 4.74 8.90
C GLY A 9 -12.52 4.68 9.33
N ASP A 10 -12.81 5.22 10.51
CA ASP A 10 -14.17 5.26 11.07
C ASP A 10 -15.13 6.16 10.27
N ASP A 11 -14.59 7.05 9.43
CA ASP A 11 -15.32 7.87 8.47
C ASP A 11 -15.67 7.13 7.17
N GLY A 12 -15.29 5.86 7.05
CA GLY A 12 -15.50 5.05 5.84
C GLY A 12 -14.56 5.40 4.69
N GLN A 13 -13.60 6.30 4.87
CA GLN A 13 -12.64 6.68 3.85
C GLN A 13 -11.30 5.95 4.02
N SER A 14 -10.47 6.03 2.99
CA SER A 14 -9.13 5.47 3.04
C SER A 14 -8.16 6.44 3.70
N HIS A 15 -7.33 5.91 4.60
CA HIS A 15 -6.27 6.63 5.32
C HIS A 15 -4.94 5.92 5.12
N ILE A 16 -3.84 6.66 5.15
CA ILE A 16 -2.48 6.12 5.06
C ILE A 16 -1.66 6.63 6.23
N ASP A 17 -1.11 5.69 7.00
CA ASP A 17 -0.13 5.96 8.05
C ASP A 17 1.25 5.47 7.64
N GLU A 18 2.28 6.21 8.01
CA GLU A 18 3.65 5.69 8.01
C GLU A 18 3.84 4.71 9.16
N ILE A 19 4.50 3.59 8.85
CA ILE A 19 4.77 2.50 9.78
C ILE A 19 6.25 2.48 10.06
N ALA A 20 6.63 2.72 11.31
CA ALA A 20 7.99 2.49 11.79
C ALA A 20 8.17 0.99 12.08
N LEU A 21 9.07 0.33 11.36
CA LEU A 21 9.28 -1.14 11.47
C LEU A 21 9.86 -1.55 12.83
N ASP A 22 10.68 -0.70 13.43
CA ASP A 22 11.24 -0.88 14.77
C ASP A 22 10.14 -0.87 15.86
N ALA A 23 9.07 -0.12 15.64
CA ALA A 23 7.89 -0.07 16.50
C ALA A 23 6.80 -1.10 16.11
N THR A 24 6.98 -1.84 15.00
CA THR A 24 5.96 -2.75 14.46
C THR A 24 6.48 -4.19 14.36
N PRO A 25 6.65 -4.89 15.50
CA PRO A 25 7.26 -6.23 15.52
C PRO A 25 6.46 -7.29 14.76
N THR A 26 5.15 -7.08 14.59
CA THR A 26 4.29 -7.97 13.81
C THR A 26 4.66 -8.00 12.33
N TRP A 27 5.28 -6.93 11.82
CA TRP A 27 5.71 -6.84 10.42
C TRP A 27 7.11 -7.39 10.20
N THR A 28 7.93 -7.44 11.25
CA THR A 28 9.30 -7.98 11.21
C THR A 28 9.35 -9.46 11.59
N ALA A 29 8.28 -10.01 12.15
CA ALA A 29 8.11 -11.45 12.36
C ALA A 29 7.74 -12.19 11.05
N PRO A 30 8.06 -13.49 10.93
CA PRO A 30 7.60 -14.31 9.82
C PRO A 30 6.08 -14.34 9.72
N GLN A 31 5.55 -14.13 8.52
CA GLN A 31 4.11 -14.17 8.24
C GLN A 31 3.82 -15.27 7.23
N ALA A 32 2.91 -16.18 7.58
CA ALA A 32 2.44 -17.19 6.63
C ALA A 32 1.74 -16.50 5.45
N THR A 33 2.08 -16.94 4.23
CA THR A 33 1.44 -16.46 3.00
C THR A 33 0.87 -17.63 2.21
N THR A 34 -0.31 -17.43 1.65
CA THR A 34 -0.97 -18.41 0.79
C THR A 34 -0.83 -18.08 -0.70
N HIS A 35 -0.41 -16.86 -1.03
CA HIS A 35 -0.31 -16.41 -2.42
C HIS A 35 0.66 -15.23 -2.59
N ILE A 36 1.46 -15.27 -3.65
CA ILE A 36 2.37 -14.20 -4.07
C ILE A 36 2.18 -14.02 -5.58
N VAL A 37 2.07 -12.76 -6.02
CA VAL A 37 1.91 -12.40 -7.44
C VAL A 37 2.88 -11.29 -7.80
N PHE A 38 3.55 -11.46 -8.93
CA PHE A 38 4.24 -10.38 -9.61
C PHE A 38 3.33 -9.87 -10.72
N ARG A 39 3.05 -8.57 -10.71
CA ARG A 39 2.25 -7.89 -11.73
C ARG A 39 3.00 -6.66 -12.20
N ALA A 40 2.83 -6.32 -13.47
CA ALA A 40 3.27 -5.06 -14.05
C ALA A 40 2.07 -4.39 -14.72
N ASP A 41 1.96 -3.07 -14.57
CA ASP A 41 1.00 -2.23 -15.29
C ASP A 41 1.77 -1.21 -16.15
N PRO A 42 1.24 -0.84 -17.33
CA PRO A 42 1.87 0.18 -18.16
C PRO A 42 1.81 1.56 -17.49
N ALA A 43 2.74 2.45 -17.86
CA ALA A 43 2.71 3.83 -17.42
C ALA A 43 1.38 4.50 -17.82
N GLY A 44 0.75 5.20 -16.88
CA GLY A 44 -0.56 5.82 -17.08
C GLY A 44 -1.74 4.89 -16.84
N HIS A 45 -1.54 3.63 -16.45
CA HIS A 45 -2.62 2.78 -15.96
C HIS A 45 -3.37 3.48 -14.81
N PHE A 46 -4.68 3.61 -14.97
CA PHE A 46 -5.56 4.33 -14.05
C PHE A 46 -6.65 3.39 -13.52
N GLN A 47 -6.93 3.52 -12.22
CA GLN A 47 -8.06 2.88 -11.58
C GLN A 47 -8.87 3.98 -10.89
N ASP A 48 -10.15 4.09 -11.25
CA ASP A 48 -11.10 5.01 -10.62
C ASP A 48 -11.44 4.53 -9.20
N TRP A 49 -12.21 5.28 -8.41
CA TRP A 49 -12.51 4.96 -7.00
C TRP A 49 -12.99 3.51 -6.79
N HIS A 50 -12.28 2.77 -5.93
CA HIS A 50 -12.58 1.38 -5.60
C HIS A 50 -12.01 1.01 -4.22
N PRO A 51 -12.58 0.01 -3.53
CA PRO A 51 -11.96 -0.56 -2.33
C PRO A 51 -10.77 -1.45 -2.71
N ALA A 52 -9.77 -1.51 -1.84
CA ALA A 52 -8.75 -2.55 -1.95
C ALA A 52 -9.41 -3.94 -1.82
N PRO A 53 -9.07 -4.91 -2.69
CA PRO A 53 -9.80 -6.18 -2.74
C PRO A 53 -9.63 -7.06 -1.49
N ARG A 54 -8.57 -6.83 -0.73
CA ARG A 54 -8.23 -7.51 0.53
C ARG A 54 -7.08 -6.80 1.23
N ARG A 55 -6.88 -7.10 2.52
CA ARG A 55 -5.66 -6.76 3.25
C ARG A 55 -4.49 -7.55 2.68
N GLN A 56 -3.48 -6.88 2.15
CA GLN A 56 -2.34 -7.53 1.50
C GLN A 56 -1.16 -6.58 1.42
N PHE A 57 0.05 -7.13 1.51
CA PHE A 57 1.23 -6.34 1.19
C PHE A 57 1.31 -6.10 -0.32
N VAL A 58 1.57 -4.85 -0.68
CA VAL A 58 1.99 -4.45 -2.03
C VAL A 58 3.35 -3.79 -1.90
N MET A 59 4.35 -4.41 -2.52
CA MET A 59 5.73 -3.93 -2.55
C MET A 59 6.04 -3.45 -3.97
N ILE A 60 6.52 -2.22 -4.09
CA ILE A 60 6.89 -1.65 -5.38
C ILE A 60 8.35 -2.01 -5.64
N VAL A 61 8.59 -2.88 -6.62
CA VAL A 61 9.95 -3.33 -6.98
C VAL A 61 10.58 -2.39 -8.02
N SER A 62 9.75 -1.76 -8.87
CA SER A 62 10.17 -0.75 -9.85
C SER A 62 9.01 0.18 -10.22
N GLY A 63 9.34 1.33 -10.81
CA GLY A 63 8.34 2.33 -11.21
C GLY A 63 7.79 3.14 -10.04
N GLN A 64 6.59 3.67 -10.22
CA GLN A 64 5.91 4.53 -9.25
C GLN A 64 4.40 4.27 -9.26
N LEU A 65 3.81 4.25 -8.07
CA LEU A 65 2.37 4.20 -7.85
C LEU A 65 1.93 5.49 -7.16
N ARG A 66 0.84 6.09 -7.64
CA ARG A 66 0.18 7.22 -6.97
C ARG A 66 -1.21 6.81 -6.50
N ILE A 67 -1.55 7.11 -5.26
CA ILE A 67 -2.85 6.85 -4.65
C ILE A 67 -3.45 8.18 -4.20
N GLY A 68 -4.69 8.45 -4.61
CA GLY A 68 -5.50 9.54 -4.07
C GLY A 68 -6.45 9.03 -3.00
N LEU A 69 -6.65 9.80 -1.94
CA LEU A 69 -7.61 9.51 -0.87
C LEU A 69 -8.81 10.45 -0.96
N GLY A 70 -9.88 10.13 -0.24
CA GLY A 70 -11.13 10.90 -0.27
C GLY A 70 -11.01 12.32 0.29
N ASP A 71 -10.00 12.58 1.11
CA ASP A 71 -9.64 13.93 1.61
C ASP A 71 -8.91 14.79 0.56
N GLY A 72 -8.64 14.26 -0.64
CA GLY A 72 -7.91 14.93 -1.71
C GLY A 72 -6.39 14.83 -1.61
N SER A 73 -5.85 14.18 -0.58
CA SER A 73 -4.41 13.93 -0.47
C SER A 73 -3.93 12.95 -1.54
N LEU A 74 -2.67 13.13 -1.97
CA LEU A 74 -2.02 12.31 -2.97
C LEU A 74 -0.71 11.75 -2.39
N HIS A 75 -0.60 10.44 -2.40
CA HIS A 75 0.55 9.69 -1.89
C HIS A 75 1.25 8.98 -3.04
N VAL A 76 2.58 9.05 -3.06
CA VAL A 76 3.41 8.54 -4.14
C VAL A 76 4.41 7.53 -3.57
N PHE A 77 4.41 6.31 -4.11
CA PHE A 77 5.24 5.20 -3.67
C PHE A 77 6.16 4.76 -4.81
N GLY A 78 7.46 4.63 -4.52
CA GLY A 78 8.48 4.25 -5.48
C GLY A 78 9.11 2.89 -5.17
N ALA A 79 10.14 2.54 -5.95
CA ALA A 79 10.90 1.32 -5.76
C ALA A 79 11.43 1.20 -4.32
N GLY A 80 11.18 0.05 -3.70
CA GLY A 80 11.54 -0.25 -2.32
C GLY A 80 10.48 0.13 -1.29
N ASP A 81 9.38 0.80 -1.65
CA ASP A 81 8.29 1.08 -0.71
C ASP A 81 7.34 -0.11 -0.60
N ALA A 82 6.83 -0.33 0.60
CA ALA A 82 5.88 -1.40 0.91
C ALA A 82 4.67 -0.84 1.66
N ARG A 83 3.47 -1.33 1.32
CA ARG A 83 2.26 -1.01 2.07
C ARG A 83 1.40 -2.22 2.35
N LEU A 84 0.71 -2.20 3.49
CA LEU A 84 -0.37 -3.15 3.82
C LEU A 84 -1.74 -2.59 3.43
#